data_AF-A0A6B8RJT7-F1
#
_entry.id   AF-A0A6B8RJT7-F1
#
_cell.length_a   1.000
_cell.length_b   1.000
_cell.length_c   1.000
_cell.angle_alpha   90.00
_cell.angle_beta   90.00
_cell.angle_gamma   90.00
#
_symmetry.space_group_name_H-M   'P 1'
#
loop_
_entity.id
_entity.type
_entity.pdbx_description
1 polymer ?
#
loop_
_entity_poly.entity_id
_entity_poly.type
_entity_poly.pdbx_seq_one_letter_code
_entity_poly.pdbx_strand_id
1 'polypeptide(L)'
;MKEKEFIQWTKFRKRGFFVFVILGTLFFVLATFILDAIITLFAHKYLTDNFSRVIQHLITGILIAIAIWFYSENRYKKYLSNQTDGKD
;
A
#
# COMPACT_ATOMS: atom_id res chain seq x y z
N MET A 1 6.89 -11.40 11.66
CA MET A 1 5.46 -11.33 11.34
C MET A 1 4.73 -12.01 12.49
N LYS A 2 3.70 -11.40 13.06
CA LYS A 2 2.85 -12.07 14.07
C LYS A 2 1.88 -13.03 13.38
N GLU A 3 1.38 -14.04 14.07
CA GLU A 3 0.45 -15.04 13.50
C GLU A 3 -0.80 -14.40 12.88
N LYS A 4 -1.38 -13.39 13.55
CA LYS A 4 -2.52 -12.62 13.02
C LYS A 4 -2.19 -11.92 11.69
N GLU A 5 -1.01 -11.31 11.59
CA GLU A 5 -0.53 -10.64 10.36
C GLU A 5 -0.30 -11.66 9.24
N PHE A 6 0.23 -12.84 9.58
CA PHE A 6 0.44 -13.94 8.64
C PHE A 6 -0.87 -14.45 8.06
N ILE A 7 -1.88 -14.70 8.89
CA ILE A 7 -3.21 -15.15 8.45
C ILE A 7 -3.86 -14.10 7.55
N GLN A 8 -3.80 -12.82 7.93
CA GLN A 8 -4.34 -11.72 7.13
C GLN A 8 -3.62 -11.59 5.78
N TRP A 9 -2.29 -11.59 5.77
CA TRP A 9 -1.49 -11.53 4.55
C TRP A 9 -1.78 -12.72 3.65
N THR A 10 -1.89 -13.93 4.19
CA THR A 10 -2.22 -15.14 3.43
C THR A 10 -3.57 -15.01 2.71
N LYS A 11 -4.59 -14.45 3.37
CA LYS A 11 -5.90 -14.19 2.75
C LYS A 11 -5.79 -13.14 1.64
N PHE A 12 -5.02 -12.08 1.86
CA PHE A 12 -4.89 -10.97 0.93
C PHE A 12 -4.08 -11.36 -0.31
N ARG A 13 -2.98 -12.10 -0.11
CA ARG A 13 -2.13 -12.71 -1.13
C ARG A 13 -2.89 -13.52 -2.17
N LYS A 14 -3.93 -14.26 -1.75
CA LYS A 14 -4.79 -15.05 -2.65
C LYS A 14 -5.50 -14.21 -3.72
N ARG A 15 -5.68 -12.90 -3.48
CA ARG A 15 -6.28 -11.97 -4.46
C ARG A 15 -5.29 -11.57 -5.56
N GLY A 16 -4.01 -11.86 -5.38
CA GLY A 16 -2.96 -11.59 -6.36
C GLY A 16 -2.37 -10.19 -6.28
N PHE A 17 -1.20 -10.05 -6.91
CA PHE A 17 -0.39 -8.84 -6.92
C PHE A 17 -1.14 -7.63 -7.51
N PHE A 18 -1.76 -7.81 -8.67
CA PHE A 18 -2.45 -6.71 -9.37
C PHE A 18 -3.58 -6.10 -8.54
N VAL A 19 -4.41 -6.94 -7.92
CA VAL A 19 -5.51 -6.47 -7.07
C VAL A 19 -4.97 -5.71 -5.86
N PHE A 20 -3.88 -6.18 -5.25
CA PHE A 20 -3.23 -5.47 -4.16
C PHE A 20 -2.71 -4.10 -4.59
N VAL A 21 -2.00 -4.04 -5.73
CA VAL A 21 -1.42 -2.79 -6.23
C VAL A 21 -2.52 -1.78 -6.56
N ILE A 22 -3.60 -2.20 -7.21
CA ILE A 22 -4.74 -1.32 -7.52
C ILE A 22 -5.37 -0.77 -6.23
N LEU A 23 -5.72 -1.65 -5.27
CA LEU A 23 -6.33 -1.21 -4.01
C LEU A 23 -5.40 -0.34 -3.17
N GLY A 24 -4.12 -0.69 -3.11
CA GLY A 24 -3.11 0.10 -2.40
C GLY A 24 -2.90 1.48 -3.03
N THR A 25 -2.89 1.55 -4.36
CA THR A 25 -2.80 2.82 -5.10
C THR A 25 -4.02 3.69 -4.86
N LEU A 26 -5.22 3.13 -4.97
CA LEU A 26 -6.48 3.85 -4.72
C LEU A 26 -6.55 4.37 -3.29
N PHE A 27 -6.16 3.55 -2.31
CA PHE A 27 -6.10 3.96 -0.91
C PHE A 27 -5.11 5.10 -0.70
N PHE A 28 -3.91 5.00 -1.30
CA PHE A 28 -2.90 6.04 -1.21
C PHE A 28 -3.37 7.37 -1.80
N VAL A 29 -3.92 7.34 -3.02
CA VAL A 29 -4.44 8.52 -3.71
C VAL A 29 -5.56 9.18 -2.92
N LEU A 30 -6.47 8.37 -2.36
CA LEU A 30 -7.55 8.88 -1.51
C LEU A 30 -7.00 9.55 -0.24
N ALA A 31 -6.03 8.91 0.42
CA ALA A 31 -5.39 9.47 1.61
C ALA A 31 -4.68 10.80 1.32
N THR A 32 -3.92 10.89 0.23
CA THR A 32 -3.25 12.13 -0.17
C THR A 32 -4.25 13.21 -0.56
N PHE A 33 -5.35 12.84 -1.23
CA PHE A 33 -6.40 13.80 -1.59
C PHE A 33 -7.09 14.39 -0.35
N ILE A 34 -7.34 13.56 0.67
CA ILE A 34 -7.89 14.03 1.95
C ILE A 34 -6.90 14.98 2.64
N LEU A 35 -5.61 14.66 2.65
CA LEU A 35 -4.57 15.52 3.22
C LEU A 35 -4.50 16.87 2.48
N ASP A 36 -4.53 16.86 1.16
CA ASP A 36 -4.53 18.07 0.35
C ASP A 36 -5.78 18.92 0.61
N ALA A 37 -6.96 18.30 0.72
CA ALA A 37 -8.20 19.00 1.04
C ALA A 37 -8.12 19.69 2.41
N ILE A 38 -7.59 19.00 3.42
CA ILE A 38 -7.36 19.55 4.76
C ILE A 38 -6.40 20.75 4.68
N ILE A 39 -5.23 20.58 4.05
CA ILE A 39 -4.23 21.65 3.91
C ILE A 39 -4.82 22.87 3.20
N THR A 40 -5.60 22.64 2.15
CA THR A 40 -6.26 23.69 1.37
C THR A 40 -7.24 24.50 2.22
N LEU A 41 -8.06 23.82 3.03
CA LEU A 41 -8.99 24.47 3.97
C LEU A 41 -8.23 25.37 4.96
N PHE A 42 -7.15 24.87 5.54
CA PHE A 42 -6.33 25.64 6.49
C PHE A 42 -5.52 26.77 5.84
N ALA A 43 -5.11 26.61 4.58
CA ALA A 43 -4.26 27.58 3.88
C ALA A 43 -5.02 28.65 3.10
N HIS A 44 -6.36 28.55 2.99
CA HIS A 44 -7.22 29.45 2.19
C HIS A 44 -6.74 29.60 0.73
N LYS A 45 -6.13 28.54 0.16
CA LYS A 45 -5.69 28.51 -1.24
C LYS A 45 -6.72 27.81 -2.10
N TYR A 46 -6.77 28.16 -3.40
CA TYR A 46 -7.59 27.45 -4.37
C TYR A 46 -6.84 26.22 -4.92
N LEU A 47 -7.56 25.11 -5.07
CA LEU A 47 -7.10 23.85 -5.70
C LEU A 47 -7.06 23.99 -7.24
N THR A 48 -6.34 24.98 -7.75
CA THR A 48 -6.29 25.26 -9.19
C THR A 48 -4.89 25.02 -9.72
N ASP A 49 -4.45 23.75 -9.73
CA ASP A 49 -3.71 23.11 -10.83
C ASP A 49 -3.50 21.61 -10.51
N ASN A 50 -4.46 20.74 -10.89
CA ASN A 50 -4.60 19.41 -10.27
C ASN A 50 -4.24 18.22 -11.16
N PHE A 51 -4.14 18.35 -12.48
CA PHE A 51 -4.00 17.16 -13.34
C PHE A 51 -2.61 16.51 -13.23
N SER A 52 -1.55 17.33 -13.25
CA SER A 52 -0.15 16.86 -13.07
C SER A 52 0.07 16.24 -11.69
N ARG A 53 -0.55 16.82 -10.65
CA ARG A 53 -0.50 16.28 -9.28
C ARG A 53 -1.20 14.94 -9.16
N VAL A 54 -2.39 14.79 -9.75
CA VAL A 54 -3.12 13.52 -9.75
C VAL A 54 -2.29 12.40 -10.39
N ILE A 55 -1.65 12.67 -11.53
CA ILE A 55 -0.75 11.70 -12.17
C ILE A 55 0.44 11.36 -11.26
N GLN A 56 1.06 12.36 -10.63
CA GLN A 56 2.17 12.15 -9.70
C GLN A 56 1.75 11.29 -8.49
N HIS A 57 0.58 11.54 -7.90
CA HIS A 57 0.04 10.75 -6.80
C HIS A 57 -0.28 9.31 -7.22
N LEU A 58 -0.80 9.11 -8.44
CA LEU A 58 -1.03 7.77 -8.99
C LEU A 58 0.27 6.99 -9.16
N ILE A 59 1.28 7.58 -9.81
CA ILE A 59 2.59 6.94 -10.00
C ILE A 59 3.23 6.61 -8.64
N THR A 60 3.20 7.56 -7.71
CA THR A 60 3.74 7.37 -6.37
C THR A 60 3.00 6.27 -5.61
N GLY A 61 1.66 6.25 -5.70
CA GLY A 61 0.81 5.22 -5.09
C GLY A 61 1.10 3.82 -5.64
N ILE A 62 1.32 3.69 -6.95
CA ILE A 62 1.71 2.42 -7.59
C ILE A 62 3.05 1.96 -7.02
N LEU A 63 4.08 2.82 -7.02
CA LEU A 63 5.41 2.47 -6.53
C LEU A 63 5.38 2.05 -5.06
N ILE A 64 4.64 2.77 -4.22
CA ILE A 64 4.48 2.45 -2.80
C ILE A 64 3.76 1.11 -2.63
N ALA A 65 2.65 0.87 -3.35
CA ALA A 65 1.92 -0.38 -3.25
C ALA A 65 2.77 -1.58 -3.70
N ILE A 66 3.56 -1.42 -4.77
CA ILE A 66 4.53 -2.43 -5.21
C ILE A 66 5.58 -2.69 -4.12
N ALA A 67 6.17 -1.65 -3.55
CA ALA A 67 7.17 -1.79 -2.49
C ALA A 67 6.60 -2.51 -1.25
N ILE A 68 5.39 -2.15 -0.82
CA ILE A 68 4.71 -2.78 0.31
C ILE A 68 4.43 -4.26 0.02
N TRP A 69 4.02 -4.60 -1.21
CA TRP A 69 3.80 -5.98 -1.60
C TRP A 69 5.08 -6.81 -1.44
N PHE A 70 6.17 -6.37 -2.06
CA PHE A 70 7.44 -7.11 -2.01
C PHE A 70 7.99 -7.21 -0.58
N TYR A 71 7.88 -6.13 0.21
CA TYR A 71 8.28 -6.14 1.61
C TYR A 71 7.48 -7.17 2.42
N SER A 72 6.16 -7.19 2.25
CA SER A 72 5.25 -8.10 2.96
C SER A 72 5.45 -9.55 2.52
N GLU A 73 5.64 -9.78 1.22
CA GLU A 73 5.90 -11.09 0.66
C GLU A 73 7.26 -11.65 1.12
N ASN A 74 8.29 -10.81 1.21
CA ASN A 74 9.59 -11.22 1.76
C ASN A 74 9.47 -11.61 3.24
N ARG A 75 8.75 -10.81 4.04
CA ARG A 75 8.46 -11.15 5.44
C ARG A 75 7.67 -12.44 5.60
N TYR A 76 6.70 -12.67 4.71
CA TYR A 76 5.90 -13.88 4.68
C TYR A 76 6.75 -15.13 4.39
N LYS A 77 7.61 -15.06 3.36
CA LYS A 77 8.52 -16.17 3.01
C LYS A 77 9.50 -16.49 4.14
N LYS A 78 10.09 -15.45 4.78
CA LYS A 78 10.96 -15.62 5.95
C LYS A 78 10.24 -16.24 7.15
N TYR A 79 8.97 -15.91 7.36
CA TYR A 79 8.19 -16.50 8.45
C TYR A 79 7.91 -17.99 8.19
N LEU A 80 7.60 -18.36 6.94
CA LEU A 80 7.41 -19.75 6.53
C LEU A 80 8.68 -20.58 6.69
N SER A 81 9.84 -20.10 6.21
CA SER A 81 11.10 -20.85 6.33
C SER A 81 11.41 -21.17 7.79
N ASN A 82 11.31 -20.17 8.68
CA ASN A 82 11.61 -20.34 10.11
C ASN A 82 10.65 -21.30 10.84
N GLN A 83 9.43 -21.49 10.33
CA GLN A 83 8.46 -22.46 10.85
C GLN A 83 8.70 -23.88 10.31
N THR A 84 9.37 -23.99 9.17
CA THR A 84 9.66 -25.26 8.50
C THR A 84 10.97 -25.85 9.03
N ASP A 85 11.99 -25.02 9.26
CA ASP A 85 13.30 -25.42 9.81
C ASP A 85 13.27 -25.72 11.32
N GLY A 86 12.20 -25.34 12.03
CA GLY A 86 12.01 -25.63 13.46
C GLY A 86 11.25 -26.93 13.76
N LYS A 87 11.05 -27.78 12.75
CA LYS A 87 10.31 -29.06 12.85
C LYS A 87 11.18 -30.31 12.67
N ASP A 88 12.50 -30.16 12.67
CA ASP A 88 13.46 -31.28 12.63
C ASP A 88 14.04 -31.58 14.02
#